data_AF-A0A2N6C2R9-F1
#
_entry.id   AF-A0A2N6C2R9-F1
#
_cell.length_a   1.000
_cell.length_b   1.000
_cell.length_c   1.000
_cell.angle_alpha   90.00
_cell.angle_beta   90.00
_cell.angle_gamma   90.00
#
_symmetry.space_group_name_H-M   'P 1'
#
loop_
_entity.id
_entity.type
_entity.pdbx_description
1 polymer ?
#
loop_
_entity_poly.entity_id
_entity_poly.type
_entity_poly.pdbx_seq_one_letter_code
_entity_poly.pdbx_strand_id
1 'polypeptide(L)'
;MDTFKLVVFEEHGSGEKKIQGITEHGTGLEISRRYNIEESLPALVDDPELYIPEDFSADLVLDFLKHPDLSSYLVQVCRKKNIPVVASGKKHAGAMTPFT
;
A
#
# COMPACT_ATOMS: atom_id res chain seq x y z
N MET A 1 3.19 21.18 13.40
CA MET A 1 3.64 20.58 12.13
C MET A 1 2.72 19.41 11.88
N ASP A 2 2.12 19.33 10.71
CA ASP A 2 1.33 18.16 10.33
C ASP A 2 2.26 16.96 10.16
N THR A 3 1.92 15.85 10.83
CA THR A 3 2.66 14.59 10.72
C THR A 3 2.38 13.98 9.34
N PHE A 4 3.43 13.54 8.64
CA PHE A 4 3.31 12.90 7.33
C PHE A 4 2.62 11.53 7.46
N LYS A 5 1.52 11.30 6.75
CA LYS A 5 0.66 10.12 6.92
C LYS A 5 0.94 9.06 5.88
N LEU A 6 1.34 7.89 6.37
CA LEU A 6 1.45 6.67 5.59
C LEU A 6 0.18 5.85 5.72
N VAL A 7 -0.25 5.24 4.61
CA VAL A 7 -1.22 4.14 4.60
C VAL A 7 -0.56 2.92 4.00
N VAL A 8 -0.77 1.76 4.61
CA VAL A 8 -0.16 0.50 4.18
C VAL A 8 -1.25 -0.47 3.71
N PHE A 9 -1.02 -1.08 2.55
CA PHE A 9 -1.80 -2.21 2.05
C PHE A 9 -0.91 -3.44 1.97
N GLU A 10 -1.37 -4.56 2.49
CA GLU A 10 -0.58 -5.79 2.57
C GLU A 10 -1.45 -7.05 2.64
N GLU A 11 -0.81 -8.20 2.46
CA GLU A 11 -1.43 -9.52 2.55
C GLU A 11 -0.67 -10.37 3.58
N HIS A 12 -1.40 -10.87 4.58
CA HIS A 12 -0.86 -11.71 5.66
C HIS A 12 0.40 -11.13 6.31
N GLY A 13 0.42 -9.83 6.62
CA GLY A 13 1.56 -9.20 7.28
C GLY A 13 2.83 -9.14 6.42
N SER A 14 2.71 -9.18 5.10
CA SER A 14 3.85 -9.10 4.18
C SER A 14 4.72 -7.86 4.38
N GLY A 15 4.16 -6.78 4.92
CA GLY A 15 4.85 -5.52 5.19
C GLY A 15 5.56 -5.43 6.53
N GLU A 16 5.39 -6.39 7.45
CA GLU A 16 5.74 -6.24 8.88
C GLU A 16 7.16 -5.72 9.12
N LYS A 17 8.16 -6.32 8.48
CA LYS A 17 9.57 -5.90 8.68
C LYS A 17 9.81 -4.45 8.27
N LYS A 18 9.15 -3.98 7.21
CA LYS A 18 9.26 -2.60 6.73
C LYS A 18 8.47 -1.65 7.63
N ILE A 19 7.26 -2.06 8.05
CA ILE A 19 6.43 -1.33 9.01
C ILE A 19 7.16 -1.12 10.33
N GLN A 20 7.80 -2.17 10.85
CA GLN A 20 8.61 -2.13 12.06
C GLN A 20 9.77 -1.15 11.90
N GLY A 21 10.56 -1.27 10.83
CA GLY A 21 11.68 -0.34 10.59
C GLY A 21 11.24 1.11 10.44
N ILE A 22 10.09 1.37 9.79
CA ILE A 22 9.51 2.72 9.70
C ILE A 22 9.08 3.23 11.08
N THR A 23 8.47 2.38 11.90
CA THR A 23 8.03 2.75 13.26
C THR A 23 9.22 3.02 14.19
N GLU A 24 10.28 2.23 14.08
CA GLU A 24 11.46 2.32 14.95
C GLU A 24 12.40 3.47 14.57
N HIS A 25 12.48 3.81 13.28
CA HIS A 25 13.48 4.76 12.77
C HIS A 25 12.89 5.98 12.04
N GLY A 26 11.61 5.96 11.70
CA GLY A 26 10.92 7.06 11.04
C GLY A 26 10.73 8.25 11.98
N THR A 27 10.95 9.46 11.47
CA THR A 27 10.69 10.70 12.20
C THR A 27 9.83 11.63 11.36
N GLY A 28 8.92 12.37 12.00
CA GLY A 28 8.00 13.28 11.31
C GLY A 28 6.90 12.60 10.47
N LEU A 29 6.71 11.28 10.65
CA LEU A 29 5.70 10.49 9.95
C LEU A 29 4.93 9.58 10.91
N GLU A 30 3.76 9.12 10.49
CA GLU A 30 2.97 8.10 11.18
C GLU A 30 2.36 7.10 10.19
N ILE A 31 2.21 5.85 10.61
CA ILE A 31 1.38 4.87 9.89
C ILE A 31 -0.06 5.06 10.37
N SER A 32 -0.81 5.86 9.63
CA SER A 32 -2.18 6.26 9.98
C SER A 32 -3.18 5.10 9.87
N ARG A 33 -2.96 4.19 8.92
CA ARG A 33 -3.81 3.00 8.74
C ARG A 33 -3.06 1.88 8.04
N ARG A 34 -3.41 0.65 8.43
CA ARG A 34 -2.95 -0.60 7.81
C ARG A 34 -4.16 -1.41 7.36
N TYR A 35 -4.19 -1.75 6.09
CA TYR A 35 -5.15 -2.66 5.49
C TYR A 35 -4.45 -3.98 5.22
N ASN A 36 -4.75 -4.98 6.04
CA ASN A 36 -4.22 -6.32 5.90
C ASN A 36 -5.32 -7.25 5.37
N ILE A 37 -5.12 -7.80 4.19
CA ILE A 37 -6.00 -8.80 3.60
C ILE A 37 -5.58 -10.16 4.15
N GLU A 38 -6.46 -10.77 4.94
CA GLU A 38 -6.23 -12.08 5.58
C GLU A 38 -6.99 -13.21 4.90
N GLU A 39 -7.93 -12.89 4.02
CA GLU A 39 -8.68 -13.90 3.28
C GLU A 39 -7.87 -14.49 2.13
N SER A 40 -8.19 -15.74 1.79
CA SER A 40 -7.61 -16.39 0.63
C SER A 40 -8.20 -15.79 -0.64
N LEU A 41 -7.34 -15.21 -1.47
CA LEU A 41 -7.76 -14.59 -2.72
C LEU A 41 -7.90 -15.64 -3.83
N PRO A 42 -8.88 -15.49 -4.75
CA PRO A 42 -8.91 -16.27 -5.98
C PRO A 42 -7.67 -15.97 -6.84
N ALA A 43 -7.42 -16.79 -7.87
CA ALA A 43 -6.29 -16.57 -8.77
C ALA A 43 -6.43 -15.30 -9.64
N LEU A 44 -7.66 -14.85 -9.84
CA LEU A 44 -8.04 -13.63 -10.53
C LEU A 44 -9.10 -12.92 -9.69
N VAL A 45 -8.95 -11.62 -9.49
CA VAL A 45 -9.92 -10.81 -8.73
C VAL A 45 -10.71 -9.96 -9.72
N ASP A 46 -11.98 -10.31 -9.90
CA ASP A 46 -12.88 -9.56 -10.79
C ASP A 46 -13.34 -8.22 -10.18
N ASP A 47 -13.55 -8.19 -8.85
CA ASP A 47 -14.07 -7.03 -8.11
C ASP A 47 -13.04 -6.53 -7.05
N PRO A 48 -11.94 -5.87 -7.46
CA PRO A 48 -10.86 -5.46 -6.55
C PRO A 48 -11.26 -4.38 -5.53
N GLU A 49 -12.33 -3.62 -5.78
CA GLU A 49 -12.90 -2.63 -4.87
C GLU A 49 -13.46 -3.23 -3.57
N LEU A 50 -13.78 -4.53 -3.57
CA LEU A 50 -14.21 -5.23 -2.35
C LEU A 50 -13.07 -5.35 -1.33
N TYR A 51 -11.83 -5.34 -1.81
CA TYR A 51 -10.62 -5.51 -1.02
C TYR A 51 -9.90 -4.21 -0.71
N ILE A 52 -9.99 -3.23 -1.62
CA ILE A 52 -9.32 -1.94 -1.51
C ILE A 52 -10.37 -0.85 -1.36
N PRO A 53 -10.62 -0.39 -0.12
CA PRO A 53 -11.52 0.74 0.09
C PRO A 53 -10.95 1.99 -0.59
N GLU A 54 -11.82 2.76 -1.24
CA GLU A 54 -11.41 4.06 -1.78
C GLU A 54 -11.48 5.18 -0.73
N ASP A 55 -12.09 4.95 0.43
CA ASP A 55 -12.20 5.96 1.49
C ASP A 55 -10.96 5.96 2.40
N PHE A 56 -9.83 6.45 1.86
CA PHE A 56 -8.63 6.77 2.63
C PHE A 56 -7.97 8.07 2.15
N SER A 57 -7.21 8.67 3.06
CA SER A 57 -6.31 9.80 2.80
C SER A 57 -4.91 9.43 3.30
N ALA A 58 -3.89 9.83 2.55
CA ALA A 58 -2.49 9.58 2.89
C ALA A 58 -1.61 10.57 2.12
N ASP A 59 -0.45 10.87 2.68
CA ASP A 59 0.61 11.57 1.94
C ASP A 59 1.44 10.59 1.09
N LEU A 60 1.48 9.31 1.48
CA LEU A 60 2.12 8.22 0.73
C LEU A 60 1.46 6.87 1.05
N VAL A 61 1.31 6.04 0.02
CA VAL A 61 0.86 4.65 0.19
C VAL A 61 2.03 3.67 0.02
N LEU A 62 2.12 2.69 0.91
CA LEU A 62 3.01 1.53 0.77
C LEU A 62 2.21 0.32 0.31
N ASP A 63 2.58 -0.20 -0.86
CA ASP A 63 1.98 -1.40 -1.44
C ASP A 63 2.90 -2.61 -1.18
N PHE A 64 2.45 -3.46 -0.25
CA PHE A 64 3.01 -4.78 0.03
C PHE A 64 2.03 -5.91 -0.30
N LEU A 65 0.99 -5.65 -1.10
CA LEU A 65 0.10 -6.70 -1.61
C LEU A 65 0.95 -7.75 -2.35
N LYS A 66 0.49 -8.98 -2.52
CA LYS A 66 1.16 -9.98 -3.39
C LYS A 66 0.31 -10.25 -4.62
N HIS A 67 -1.01 -10.12 -4.50
CA HIS A 67 -1.93 -10.30 -5.59
C HIS A 67 -1.75 -9.19 -6.65
N PRO A 68 -1.45 -9.54 -7.91
CA PRO A 68 -1.16 -8.57 -8.96
C PRO A 68 -2.36 -7.67 -9.28
N ASP A 69 -3.57 -8.22 -9.30
CA ASP A 69 -4.79 -7.44 -9.63
C ASP A 69 -5.06 -6.36 -8.58
N LEU A 70 -4.96 -6.71 -7.29
CA LEU A 70 -5.14 -5.77 -6.19
C LEU A 70 -4.05 -4.70 -6.17
N SER A 71 -2.78 -5.09 -6.36
CA SER A 71 -1.67 -4.15 -6.45
C SER A 71 -1.84 -3.17 -7.63
N SER A 72 -2.22 -3.67 -8.79
CA SER A 72 -2.53 -2.85 -9.97
C SER A 72 -3.69 -1.89 -9.71
N TYR A 73 -4.77 -2.38 -9.09
CA TYR A 73 -5.92 -1.57 -8.73
C TYR A 73 -5.56 -0.47 -7.72
N LEU A 74 -4.77 -0.80 -6.68
CA LEU A 74 -4.30 0.17 -5.69
C LEU A 74 -3.53 1.31 -6.34
N VAL A 75 -2.64 1.01 -7.29
CA VAL A 75 -1.91 2.04 -8.06
C VAL A 75 -2.88 2.94 -8.82
N GLN A 76 -3.94 2.39 -9.41
CA GLN A 76 -4.97 3.17 -10.09
C GLN A 76 -5.74 4.10 -9.13
N VAL A 77 -6.14 3.58 -7.96
CA VAL A 77 -6.81 4.37 -6.91
C VAL A 77 -5.91 5.51 -6.42
N CYS A 78 -4.64 5.21 -6.12
CA CYS A 78 -3.66 6.21 -5.68
C CYS A 78 -3.44 7.29 -6.76
N ARG A 79 -3.32 6.88 -8.03
CA ARG A 79 -3.20 7.81 -9.16
C ARG A 79 -4.41 8.73 -9.30
N LYS A 80 -5.64 8.20 -9.20
CA LYS A 80 -6.87 9.01 -9.24
C LYS A 80 -6.91 10.05 -8.12
N LYS A 81 -6.37 9.69 -6.94
CA LYS A 81 -6.32 10.55 -5.75
C LYS A 81 -5.11 11.49 -5.71
N ASN A 82 -4.19 11.41 -6.67
CA ASN A 82 -2.89 12.09 -6.65
C ASN A 82 -2.05 11.76 -5.40
N ILE A 83 -2.17 10.54 -4.88
CA ILE A 83 -1.36 10.04 -3.77
C ILE A 83 -0.20 9.23 -4.35
N PRO A 84 1.07 9.53 -4.00
CA PRO A 84 2.20 8.71 -4.42
C PRO A 84 2.12 7.31 -3.80
N VAL A 85 2.55 6.30 -4.55
CA VAL A 85 2.56 4.90 -4.10
C VAL A 85 3.94 4.28 -4.31
N VAL A 86 4.43 3.57 -3.29
CA VAL A 86 5.67 2.79 -3.33
C VAL A 86 5.32 1.31 -3.35
N ALA A 87 5.61 0.65 -4.47
CA ALA A 87 5.40 -0.79 -4.64
C ALA A 87 6.76 -1.50 -4.61
N SER A 88 7.22 -1.84 -3.40
CA SER A 88 8.56 -2.42 -3.19
C SER A 88 8.66 -3.78 -3.89
N GLY A 89 9.60 -3.92 -4.83
CA GLY A 89 9.87 -5.20 -5.51
C GLY A 89 8.93 -5.55 -6.67
N LYS A 90 8.00 -4.66 -7.04
CA LYS A 90 7.08 -4.86 -8.18
C LYS A 90 7.30 -3.78 -9.22
N LYS A 91 7.17 -4.11 -10.51
CA LYS A 91 7.24 -3.13 -11.59
C LYS A 91 5.83 -2.74 -12.05
N HIS A 92 5.33 -1.60 -11.59
CA HIS A 92 4.06 -1.04 -12.07
C HIS A 92 4.28 0.33 -12.70
N ALA A 93 3.67 0.56 -13.87
CA ALA A 93 3.63 1.89 -14.47
C ALA A 93 2.82 2.84 -13.57
N GLY A 94 3.50 3.79 -12.92
CA GLY A 94 2.88 4.76 -12.00
C GLY A 94 3.19 4.53 -10.51
N ALA A 95 3.93 3.48 -10.15
CA ALA A 95 4.46 3.32 -8.80
C ALA A 95 5.94 3.72 -8.75
N MET A 96 6.37 4.27 -7.62
CA MET A 96 7.80 4.39 -7.32
C MET A 96 8.33 3.03 -6.87
N THR A 97 9.38 2.57 -7.52
CA THR A 97 10.03 1.28 -7.23
C THR A 97 11.46 1.54 -6.81
N PRO A 98 11.74 1.70 -5.50
CA PRO A 98 13.11 1.78 -5.02
C PRO A 98 13.88 0.54 -5.46
N PHE A 99 15.15 0.73 -5.84
CA PHE A 99 16.06 -0.39 -6.00
C PHE A 99 16.19 -1.10 -4.63
N THR A 100 16.13 -2.42 -4.64
CA THR A 100 16.43 -3.28 -3.50
C THR A 100 17.59 -4.18 -3.85
#